data_AF-A0A224YVH5-F1
#
_entry.id   AF-A0A224YVH5-F1
#
_cell.length_a   1.000
_cell.length_b   1.000
_cell.length_c   1.000
_cell.angle_alpha   90.00
_cell.angle_beta   90.00
_cell.angle_gamma   90.00
#
_symmetry.space_group_name_H-M   'P 1'
#
loop_
_entity.id
_entity.type
_entity.pdbx_description
1 polymer ?
#
loop_
_entity_poly.entity_id
_entity_poly.type
_entity_poly.pdbx_seq_one_letter_code
_entity_poly.pdbx_strand_id
1 'polypeptide(L)'
;MKMKGPRLYEHLRKNKILALPSKSTLKRYVSIYRTLFGFNEKILKKLKSKTAELDVSKRHGGLLIDELKLSESLSVRSSGTIEGFVDLGPLDPKGQEYSI
;
A
#
# COMPACT_ATOMS: atom_id res chain seq x y z
N MET A 1 -8.60 4.21 -13.89
CA MET A 1 -9.05 2.99 -14.59
C MET A 1 -8.93 1.81 -13.61
N LYS A 2 -10.04 1.37 -12.99
CA LYS A 2 -10.04 0.19 -12.10
C LYS A 2 -10.03 -1.06 -12.98
N MET A 3 -8.85 -1.60 -13.26
CA MET A 3 -8.74 -2.82 -14.06
C MET A 3 -8.91 -4.04 -13.16
N LYS A 4 -9.89 -4.89 -13.49
CA LYS A 4 -10.25 -6.06 -12.67
C LYS A 4 -9.19 -7.17 -12.65
N GLY A 5 -8.18 -7.13 -13.53
CA GLY A 5 -7.07 -8.08 -13.47
C GLY A 5 -6.03 -7.95 -14.60
N PRO A 6 -4.86 -8.61 -14.45
CA PRO A 6 -3.76 -8.52 -15.40
C PRO A 6 -4.06 -9.22 -16.74
N ARG A 7 -4.87 -10.30 -16.74
CA ARG A 7 -5.25 -11.00 -17.98
C ARG A 7 -6.06 -10.11 -18.91
N LEU A 8 -7.05 -9.40 -18.36
CA LEU A 8 -7.86 -8.43 -19.11
C LEU A 8 -6.99 -7.27 -19.61
N TYR A 9 -6.04 -6.80 -18.81
CA TYR A 9 -5.07 -5.77 -19.23
C TYR A 9 -4.32 -6.18 -20.48
N GLU A 10 -3.70 -7.35 -20.45
CA GLU A 10 -2.91 -7.86 -21.57
C GLU A 10 -3.77 -8.12 -22.80
N HIS A 11 -5.00 -8.62 -22.64
CA HIS A 11 -5.93 -8.82 -23.74
C HIS A 11 -6.28 -7.48 -24.44
N LEU A 12 -6.69 -6.47 -23.66
CA LEU A 12 -7.05 -5.15 -24.20
C LEU A 12 -5.86 -4.49 -24.92
N ARG A 13 -4.65 -4.65 -24.36
CA ARG A 13 -3.43 -4.10 -24.94
C ARG A 13 -3.01 -4.83 -26.23
N LYS A 14 -2.98 -6.17 -26.22
CA LYS A 14 -2.54 -6.98 -27.37
C LYS A 14 -3.47 -6.84 -28.56
N ASN A 15 -4.77 -6.80 -28.31
CA ASN A 15 -5.78 -6.59 -29.34
C ASN A 15 -5.95 -5.13 -29.75
N LYS A 16 -5.11 -4.21 -29.22
CA LYS A 16 -5.14 -2.77 -29.52
C LYS A 16 -6.53 -2.13 -29.33
N ILE A 17 -7.35 -2.69 -28.43
CA ILE A 17 -8.69 -2.16 -28.11
C ILE A 17 -8.57 -0.81 -27.40
N LEU A 18 -7.55 -0.67 -26.55
CA LEU A 18 -7.20 0.58 -25.88
C LEU A 18 -5.70 0.83 -26.01
N ALA A 19 -5.32 2.10 -26.10
CA ALA A 19 -3.92 2.53 -26.04
C ALA A 19 -3.39 2.36 -24.61
N LEU A 20 -2.80 1.19 -24.33
CA LEU A 20 -2.30 0.83 -23.00
C LEU A 20 -0.77 0.73 -22.98
N PRO A 21 -0.11 1.29 -21.95
CA PRO A 21 1.34 1.18 -21.79
C PRO A 21 1.80 -0.28 -21.63
N SER A 22 3.07 -0.53 -21.92
CA SER A 22 3.66 -1.86 -21.74
C SER A 22 3.76 -2.23 -20.26
N LYS A 23 3.85 -3.53 -19.99
CA LYS A 23 4.14 -4.06 -18.65
C LYS A 23 5.43 -3.47 -18.05
N SER A 24 6.46 -3.26 -18.87
CA SER A 24 7.71 -2.60 -18.43
C SER A 24 7.48 -1.14 -18.02
N THR A 25 6.67 -0.42 -18.79
CA THR A 25 6.31 0.97 -18.48
C THR A 25 5.50 1.06 -17.19
N LEU A 26 4.54 0.15 -17.00
CA LEU A 26 3.79 0.05 -15.74
C LEU A 26 4.70 -0.22 -14.54
N LYS A 27 5.63 -1.19 -14.66
CA LYS A 27 6.61 -1.48 -13.59
C LYS A 27 7.42 -0.23 -13.25
N ARG A 28 7.86 0.54 -14.25
CA ARG A 28 8.59 1.81 -14.04
C ARG A 28 7.75 2.86 -13.33
N TYR A 29 6.47 2.96 -13.64
CA TYR A 29 5.57 3.89 -12.94
C TYR A 29 5.34 3.46 -11.48
N VAL A 30 5.18 2.16 -11.24
CA VAL A 30 4.98 1.61 -9.90
C VAL A 30 6.26 1.70 -9.06
N SER A 31 7.45 1.51 -9.65
CA SER A 31 8.72 1.56 -8.91
C SER A 31 9.04 2.92 -8.30
N ILE A 32 8.40 4.00 -8.79
CA ILE A 32 8.52 5.34 -8.20
C ILE A 32 7.84 5.40 -6.82
N TYR A 33 6.83 4.56 -6.58
CA TYR A 33 6.19 4.47 -5.28
C TYR A 33 7.06 3.69 -4.30
N ARG A 34 7.79 4.41 -3.44
CA ARG A 34 8.51 3.83 -2.32
C ARG A 34 7.60 3.79 -1.09
N THR A 35 7.20 2.60 -0.69
CA THR A 35 6.55 2.36 0.61
C THR A 35 7.63 2.19 1.67
N LEU A 36 7.63 3.07 2.66
CA LEU A 36 8.46 2.97 3.86
C LEU A 36 7.56 2.52 5.02
N PHE A 37 8.17 1.98 6.06
CA PHE A 37 7.47 1.73 7.32
C PHE A 37 6.98 3.05 7.94
N GLY A 38 5.85 2.99 8.66
CA GLY A 38 5.22 4.14 9.29
C GLY A 38 4.29 4.93 8.36
N PHE A 39 3.98 6.16 8.76
CA PHE A 39 3.02 7.00 8.07
C PHE A 39 3.65 7.77 6.91
N ASN A 40 3.01 7.72 5.74
CA ASN A 40 3.41 8.54 4.60
C ASN A 40 2.81 9.95 4.72
N GLU A 41 3.63 10.92 5.10
CA GLU A 41 3.21 12.32 5.27
C GLU A 41 2.55 12.90 4.02
N LYS A 42 3.00 12.51 2.81
CA LYS A 42 2.40 12.98 1.55
C LYS A 42 0.95 12.50 1.42
N ILE A 43 0.68 11.28 1.88
CA ILE A 43 -0.68 10.72 1.91
C ILE A 43 -1.51 11.48 2.94
N LEU A 44 -1.01 11.64 4.17
CA LEU A 44 -1.72 12.37 5.23
C LEU A 44 -2.03 13.82 4.84
N LYS A 45 -1.08 14.53 4.23
CA LYS A 45 -1.29 15.90 3.73
C LYS A 45 -2.38 15.96 2.68
N LYS A 46 -2.39 15.00 1.74
CA LYS A 46 -3.42 14.92 0.70
C LYS A 46 -4.78 14.52 1.25
N LEU A 47 -4.80 13.69 2.29
CA LEU A 47 -6.01 13.32 3.03
C LEU A 47 -6.58 14.56 3.72
N LYS A 48 -5.74 15.34 4.42
CA LYS A 48 -6.13 16.61 5.05
C LYS A 48 -6.76 17.59 4.05
N SER A 49 -6.16 17.75 2.87
CA SER A 49 -6.72 18.62 1.82
C SER A 49 -8.10 18.16 1.36
N LYS A 50 -8.28 16.86 1.10
CA LYS A 50 -9.59 16.32 0.70
C LYS A 50 -10.64 16.44 1.79
N THR A 51 -10.24 16.23 3.04
CA THR A 51 -11.15 16.29 4.18
C THR A 51 -11.54 17.72 4.55
N ALA A 52 -10.75 18.73 4.13
CA ALA A 52 -11.09 20.14 4.32
C ALA A 52 -12.35 20.54 3.54
N GLU A 53 -12.59 19.92 2.37
CA GLU A 53 -13.76 20.15 1.51
C GLU A 53 -15.02 19.41 1.99
N LEU A 54 -14.89 18.51 2.98
CA LEU A 54 -16.01 17.76 3.52
C LEU A 54 -16.73 18.54 4.63
N ASP A 55 -18.05 18.42 4.63
CA ASP A 55 -18.91 18.90 5.71
C ASP A 55 -18.51 18.31 7.06
N VAL A 56 -18.76 19.06 8.14
CA VAL A 56 -18.35 18.71 9.50
C VAL A 56 -18.92 17.35 9.92
N SER A 57 -20.16 17.03 9.53
CA SER A 57 -20.78 15.74 9.81
C SER A 57 -20.05 14.56 9.14
N LYS A 58 -19.43 14.77 7.99
CA LYS A 58 -18.71 13.75 7.19
C LYS A 58 -17.22 13.66 7.51
N ARG A 59 -16.71 14.55 8.36
CA ARG A 59 -15.31 14.57 8.78
C ARG A 59 -15.00 13.57 9.89
N HIS A 60 -16.02 13.17 10.65
CA HIS A 60 -15.91 12.20 11.73
C HIS A 60 -15.81 10.77 11.17
N GLY A 61 -14.85 10.00 11.67
CA GLY A 61 -14.63 8.61 11.27
C GLY A 61 -13.72 7.90 12.27
N GLY A 62 -13.73 6.57 12.25
CA GLY A 62 -12.84 5.72 13.04
C GLY A 62 -11.62 5.27 12.24
N LEU A 63 -10.50 5.08 12.92
CA LEU A 63 -9.33 4.40 12.37
C LEU A 63 -9.31 2.97 12.91
N LEU A 64 -9.55 1.99 12.04
CA LEU A 64 -9.43 0.58 12.38
C LEU A 64 -8.07 0.09 11.88
N ILE A 65 -7.27 -0.43 12.80
CA ILE A 65 -5.95 -0.98 12.54
C ILE A 65 -6.00 -2.44 12.97
N ASP A 66 -5.52 -3.32 12.11
CA ASP A 66 -5.39 -4.74 12.38
C ASP A 66 -4.07 -5.24 11.79
N GLU A 67 -3.55 -6.33 12.35
CA GLU A 67 -2.29 -6.93 11.94
C GLU A 67 -2.54 -8.12 11.01
N LEU A 68 -1.65 -8.31 10.03
CA LEU A 68 -1.72 -9.42 9.07
C LEU A 68 -0.45 -10.26 9.16
N LYS A 69 -0.62 -11.55 9.45
CA LYS A 69 0.47 -12.51 9.40
C LYS A 69 0.85 -12.79 7.94
N LEU A 70 2.07 -12.43 7.58
CA LEU A 70 2.66 -12.74 6.27
C LEU A 70 3.48 -14.03 6.36
N SER A 71 3.72 -14.67 5.21
CA SER A 71 4.63 -15.81 5.13
C SER A 71 6.07 -15.34 5.37
N GLU A 72 6.79 -16.06 6.21
CA GLU A 72 8.21 -15.83 6.47
C GLU A 72 9.00 -16.01 5.18
N SER A 73 9.71 -14.96 4.76
CA SER A 73 10.55 -15.01 3.57
C SER A 73 11.63 -13.95 3.66
N LEU A 74 12.83 -14.29 3.18
CA LEU A 74 13.95 -13.36 3.05
C LEU A 74 14.14 -13.05 1.57
N SER A 75 14.05 -11.78 1.21
CA SER A 75 14.16 -11.31 -0.17
C SER A 75 15.21 -10.21 -0.29
N VAL A 76 15.97 -10.24 -1.37
CA VAL A 76 16.97 -9.20 -1.68
C VAL A 76 16.39 -8.29 -2.74
N ARG A 77 16.28 -7.00 -2.43
CA ARG A 77 15.89 -5.98 -3.41
C ARG A 77 17.02 -5.74 -4.40
N SER A 78 16.68 -5.24 -5.59
CA SER A 78 17.66 -4.78 -6.57
C SER A 78 18.56 -3.64 -6.06
N SER A 79 18.20 -2.98 -4.95
CA SER A 79 19.02 -2.01 -4.24
C SER A 79 20.11 -2.63 -3.34
N GLY A 80 20.15 -3.97 -3.23
CA GLY A 80 21.02 -4.69 -2.29
C GLY A 80 20.49 -4.74 -0.86
N THR A 81 19.30 -4.19 -0.62
CA THR A 81 18.64 -4.22 0.70
C THR A 81 17.98 -5.57 0.92
N ILE A 82 18.25 -6.19 2.07
CA ILE A 82 17.60 -7.42 2.49
C ILE A 82 16.32 -7.07 3.23
N GLU A 83 15.19 -7.64 2.82
CA GLU A 83 13.88 -7.47 3.44
C GLU A 83 13.28 -8.83 3.78
N GLY A 84 12.68 -8.96 4.96
CA GLY A 84 12.01 -10.20 5.33
C GLY A 84 11.69 -10.29 6.81
N PHE A 85 12.74 -10.43 7.62
CA PHE A 85 12.59 -10.46 9.07
C PHE A 85 12.47 -9.04 9.59
N VAL A 86 11.27 -8.71 10.07
CA VAL A 86 11.00 -7.45 10.78
C VAL A 86 11.14 -7.76 12.26
N ASP A 87 12.13 -7.16 12.90
CA ASP A 87 12.23 -7.14 14.35
C ASP A 87 11.14 -6.19 14.88
N LEU A 88 10.17 -6.75 15.60
CA LEU A 88 9.08 -6.00 16.21
C LEU A 88 9.48 -5.42 17.59
N GLY A 89 10.74 -5.61 18.01
CA GLY A 89 11.22 -5.25 19.33
C GLY A 89 10.79 -6.26 20.40
N PRO A 90 11.19 -6.04 21.66
CA PRO A 90 10.73 -6.86 22.78
C PRO A 90 9.22 -6.74 22.92
N LEU A 91 8.52 -7.87 22.81
CA LEU A 91 7.10 -7.97 23.15
C LEU A 91 6.94 -7.62 24.64
N ASP A 92 6.36 -6.47 24.95
CA ASP A 92 5.97 -6.14 26.33
C ASP A 92 4.93 -7.18 26.78
N PRO A 93 5.24 -8.07 27.75
CA PRO A 93 4.34 -9.16 28.15
C PRO A 93 3.08 -8.67 28.89
N LYS A 94 2.91 -7.36 29.07
CA LYS A 94 1.79 -6.72 29.79
C LYS A 94 0.76 -6.03 28.88
N GLY A 95 0.96 -6.03 27.55
CA GLY A 95 0.07 -5.35 26.60
C GLY A 95 -1.11 -6.18 26.08
N GLN A 96 -1.25 -7.43 26.53
CA GLN A 96 -2.26 -8.38 26.04
C GLN A 96 -3.39 -8.59 27.05
N GLU A 97 -3.75 -7.57 27.84
CA GLU A 97 -5.08 -7.49 28.46
C GLU A 97 -5.99 -6.71 27.51
N TYR A 98 -6.73 -7.45 26.69
CA TYR A 98 -7.87 -6.93 25.95
C TYR A 98 -8.86 -6.31 26.95
N SER A 99 -8.91 -4.99 27.00
CA SER A 99 -10.01 -4.28 27.65
C SER A 99 -11.15 -4.18 26.62
N ILE A 100 -12.21 -4.95 26.88
CA ILE A 100 -13.53 -4.86 26.23
C ILE A 100 -14.20 -3.56 26.68
#